data_AF-A0A7V7X3J3-F1
#
_entry.id   AF-A0A7V7X3J3-F1
#
_cell.length_a   1.000
_cell.length_b   1.000
_cell.length_c   1.000
_cell.angle_alpha   90.00
_cell.angle_beta   90.00
_cell.angle_gamma   90.00
#
_symmetry.space_group_name_H-M   'P 1'
#
loop_
_entity.id
_entity.type
_entity.pdbx_description
1 polymer ?
#
loop_
_entity_poly.entity_id
_entity_poly.type
_entity_poly.pdbx_seq_one_letter_code
_entity_poly.pdbx_strand_id
1 'polypeptide(L)'
;MKKIKLNQIAHARSGDKGDSSNVGLIAFKKEHFELLRTKVTTAAVKRHFKDICRGEVDRYEVPNLLALNFILHDSLGGGGTESLKTDAQGKTHGMGLLEMEIDVDDDFTV
;
A
#
# COMPACT_ATOMS: atom_id res chain seq x y z
N MET A 1 6.18 17.96 -13.36
CA MET A 1 5.79 16.88 -12.42
C MET A 1 6.07 15.55 -13.09
N LYS A 2 6.95 14.76 -12.49
CA LYS A 2 7.35 13.44 -12.94
C LYS A 2 6.60 12.39 -12.12
N LYS A 3 6.28 11.25 -12.73
CA LYS A 3 5.72 10.08 -12.01
C LYS A 3 6.81 9.08 -11.68
N ILE A 4 6.77 8.57 -10.46
CA ILE A 4 7.60 7.44 -10.02
C ILE A 4 6.74 6.38 -9.36
N LYS A 5 7.22 5.13 -9.39
CA LYS A 5 6.60 4.01 -8.65
C LYS A 5 7.12 3.96 -7.22
N LEU A 6 6.29 3.49 -6.30
CA LEU A 6 6.68 3.32 -4.90
C LEU A 6 7.84 2.34 -4.72
N ASN A 7 8.01 1.35 -5.61
CA ASN A 7 9.15 0.42 -5.61
C ASN A 7 10.53 1.09 -5.69
N GLN A 8 10.61 2.33 -6.17
CA GLN A 8 11.86 3.07 -6.26
C GLN A 8 12.29 3.62 -4.89
N ILE A 9 11.35 3.82 -3.96
CA ILE A 9 11.61 4.55 -2.70
C ILE A 9 11.20 3.78 -1.44
N ALA A 10 10.60 2.59 -1.57
CA ALA A 10 10.07 1.82 -0.45
C ALA A 10 10.08 0.29 -0.68
N HIS A 11 10.13 -0.45 0.44
CA HIS A 11 9.79 -1.86 0.52
C HIS A 11 8.32 -2.02 0.92
N ALA A 12 7.70 -3.14 0.55
CA ALA A 12 6.37 -3.48 1.04
C ALA A 12 6.24 -4.94 1.47
N ARG A 13 5.37 -5.18 2.44
CA ARG A 13 4.97 -6.52 2.89
C ARG A 13 3.46 -6.50 3.11
N SER A 14 2.82 -7.64 2.88
CA SER A 14 1.39 -7.78 3.10
C SER A 14 1.01 -9.15 3.62
N GLY A 15 -0.19 -9.21 4.19
CA GLY A 15 -0.79 -10.44 4.67
C GLY A 15 -2.24 -10.23 5.07
N ASP A 16 -2.91 -11.32 5.33
CA ASP A 16 -4.30 -11.37 5.73
C ASP A 16 -4.51 -10.97 7.20
N LYS A 17 -5.70 -10.41 7.44
CA LYS A 17 -6.30 -10.12 8.73
C LYS A 17 -7.78 -10.50 8.65
N GLY A 18 -8.05 -11.80 8.57
CA GLY A 18 -9.37 -12.33 8.24
C GLY A 18 -9.66 -12.11 6.75
N ASP A 19 -10.76 -11.42 6.45
CA ASP A 19 -11.10 -11.04 5.07
C ASP A 19 -10.46 -9.70 4.61
N SER A 20 -9.79 -9.01 5.53
CA SER A 20 -9.03 -7.80 5.22
C SER A 20 -7.58 -8.14 4.91
N SER A 21 -6.92 -7.27 4.13
CA SER A 21 -5.49 -7.38 3.86
C SER A 21 -4.76 -6.21 4.49
N ASN A 22 -3.72 -6.53 5.24
CA ASN A 22 -2.75 -5.57 5.74
C ASN A 22 -1.63 -5.36 4.71
N VAL A 23 -1.28 -4.10 4.46
CA VAL A 23 -0.16 -3.72 3.58
C VAL A 23 0.73 -2.70 4.27
N GLY A 24 1.93 -3.12 4.64
CA GLY A 24 2.98 -2.26 5.17
C GLY A 24 3.88 -1.73 4.04
N LEU A 25 4.23 -0.45 4.12
CA LEU A 25 5.10 0.26 3.20
C LEU A 25 6.20 0.97 4.01
N ILE A 26 7.46 0.59 3.79
CA ILE A 26 8.62 1.05 4.57
C ILE A 26 9.55 1.82 3.64
N ALA A 27 9.82 3.09 3.94
CA ALA A 27 10.67 3.94 3.12
C ALA A 27 12.16 3.54 3.21
N PHE A 28 12.93 3.71 2.13
CA PHE A 28 14.38 3.49 2.16
C PHE A 28 15.13 4.56 2.95
N LYS A 29 14.60 5.79 2.97
CA LYS A 29 15.21 6.98 3.57
C LYS A 29 14.14 7.82 4.26
N LYS A 30 14.56 8.68 5.20
CA LYS A 30 13.64 9.58 5.93
C LYS A 30 12.93 10.58 5.03
N GLU A 31 13.62 11.12 4.02
CA GLU A 31 13.03 12.04 3.03
C GLU A 31 11.93 11.36 2.20
N HIS A 32 12.13 10.09 1.84
CA HIS A 32 11.11 9.30 1.16
C HIS A 32 9.89 9.10 2.06
N PHE A 33 10.08 8.88 3.36
CA PHE A 33 8.96 8.71 4.29
C PHE A 33 8.04 9.95 4.31
N GLU A 34 8.58 11.17 4.36
CA GLU A 34 7.74 12.38 4.34
C GLU A 34 6.97 12.54 3.02
N LEU A 35 7.60 12.16 1.90
CA LEU A 35 6.94 12.12 0.60
C LEU A 35 5.79 11.10 0.60
N LEU A 36 6.05 9.88 1.07
CA LEU A 36 5.04 8.81 1.18
C LEU A 36 3.89 9.23 2.09
N ARG A 37 4.19 9.83 3.24
CA ARG A 37 3.20 10.27 4.24
C ARG A 37 2.20 11.27 3.64
N THR A 38 2.70 12.16 2.78
CA THR A 38 1.90 13.16 2.06
C THR A 38 1.13 12.57 0.88
N LYS A 39 1.77 11.72 0.07
CA LYS A 39 1.23 11.28 -1.24
C LYS A 39 0.44 9.98 -1.17
N VAL A 40 0.80 9.06 -0.27
CA VAL A 40 0.16 7.75 -0.10
C VAL A 40 -0.92 7.86 0.98
N THR A 41 -2.01 8.52 0.60
CA THR A 41 -3.20 8.71 1.46
C THR A 41 -4.15 7.51 1.37
N THR A 42 -5.06 7.38 2.34
CA THR A 42 -6.13 6.37 2.29
C THR A 42 -6.93 6.45 0.99
N ALA A 43 -7.29 7.65 0.54
CA ALA A 43 -8.01 7.86 -0.72
C ALA A 43 -7.18 7.42 -1.96
N ALA A 44 -5.87 7.66 -1.95
CA ALA A 44 -5.01 7.26 -3.05
C ALA A 44 -4.85 5.73 -3.11
N VAL A 45 -4.66 5.09 -1.96
CA VAL A 45 -4.59 3.63 -1.83
C VAL A 45 -5.94 2.97 -2.18
N LYS A 46 -7.06 3.52 -1.71
CA LYS A 46 -8.41 3.05 -2.05
C LYS A 46 -8.67 3.12 -3.55
N ARG A 47 -8.24 4.20 -4.22
CA ARG A 47 -8.34 4.34 -5.68
C ARG A 47 -7.47 3.32 -6.41
N HIS A 48 -6.24 3.10 -5.95
CA HIS A 48 -5.31 2.14 -6.54
C HIS A 48 -5.84 0.70 -6.44
N PHE A 49 -6.41 0.33 -5.29
CA PHE A 49 -6.97 -0.99 -5.03
C PHE A 49 -8.48 -1.09 -5.28
N LYS A 50 -9.09 -0.20 -6.07
CA LYS A 50 -10.57 -0.14 -6.24
C LYS A 50 -11.22 -1.46 -6.69
N ASP A 51 -10.50 -2.28 -7.44
CA ASP A 51 -10.97 -3.56 -7.98
C ASP A 51 -10.77 -4.73 -7.00
N ILE A 52 -9.96 -4.51 -5.96
CA ILE A 52 -9.58 -5.51 -4.94
C ILE A 52 -10.27 -5.23 -3.61
N CYS A 53 -10.18 -3.99 -3.10
CA CYS A 53 -10.69 -3.55 -1.81
C CYS A 53 -12.09 -2.93 -1.96
N ARG A 54 -13.10 -3.63 -1.45
CA ARG A 54 -14.50 -3.17 -1.49
C ARG A 54 -14.88 -2.34 -0.27
N GLY A 55 -14.30 -2.61 0.90
CA GLY A 55 -14.50 -1.86 2.14
C GLY A 55 -13.59 -0.64 2.33
N GLU A 56 -13.56 -0.06 3.53
CA GLU A 56 -12.74 1.13 3.81
C GLU A 56 -11.22 0.83 3.79
N VAL A 57 -10.42 1.91 3.72
CA VAL A 57 -8.97 1.84 3.88
C VAL A 57 -8.55 2.64 5.10
N ASP A 58 -8.02 1.94 6.10
CA ASP A 58 -7.37 2.57 7.25
C ASP A 58 -5.89 2.79 6.98
N ARG A 59 -5.33 3.87 7.56
CA ARG A 59 -3.89 4.17 7.52
C ARG A 59 -3.37 4.41 8.92
N TYR A 60 -2.26 3.76 9.24
CA TYR A 60 -1.50 3.94 10.47
C TYR A 60 -0.08 4.37 10.12
N GLU A 61 0.40 5.41 10.78
CA GLU A 61 1.77 5.90 10.61
C GLU A 61 2.66 5.28 11.69
N VAL A 62 3.85 4.82 11.30
CA VAL A 62 4.85 4.23 12.20
C VAL A 62 6.19 4.96 11.98
N PRO A 63 6.29 6.24 12.42
CA PRO A 63 7.39 7.12 12.01
C PRO A 63 8.76 6.66 12.48
N ASN A 64 8.82 5.96 13.62
CA ASN A 64 10.04 5.35 14.14
C ASN A 64 10.62 4.24 13.24
N LEU A 65 9.79 3.66 12.37
CA LEU A 65 10.20 2.68 11.36
C LEU A 65 10.18 3.25 9.94
N LEU A 66 9.93 4.56 9.77
CA LEU A 66 9.75 5.19 8.46
C LEU A 66 8.69 4.48 7.62
N ALA A 67 7.60 4.05 8.25
CA ALA A 67 6.62 3.17 7.63
C ALA A 67 5.18 3.69 7.71
N LEU A 68 4.40 3.34 6.70
CA LEU A 68 2.96 3.45 6.65
C LEU A 68 2.37 2.04 6.63
N ASN A 69 1.25 1.86 7.32
CA ASN A 69 0.55 0.59 7.36
C ASN A 69 -0.91 0.79 7.00
N PHE A 70 -1.39 0.01 6.04
CA PHE A 70 -2.76 0.08 5.55
C PHE A 70 -3.55 -1.18 5.90
N ILE A 71 -4.83 -1.01 6.18
CA ILE A 71 -5.79 -2.12 6.24
C ILE A 71 -6.79 -1.91 5.12
N LEU A 72 -6.83 -2.86 4.19
CA LEU A 72 -7.77 -2.90 3.07
C LEU A 72 -8.93 -3.80 3.48
N HIS A 73 -10.05 -3.22 3.89
CA HIS A 73 -11.22 -3.98 4.31
C HIS A 73 -11.96 -4.62 3.13
N ASP A 74 -12.53 -5.80 3.35
CA ASP A 74 -13.26 -6.59 2.34
C ASP A 74 -12.45 -6.66 1.02
N SER A 75 -11.23 -7.22 1.14
CA SER A 75 -10.28 -7.27 0.04
C SER A 75 -9.89 -8.68 -0.36
N LEU A 76 -10.25 -9.70 0.42
CA LEU A 76 -9.89 -11.09 0.16
C LEU A 76 -11.08 -11.94 -0.29
N GLY A 77 -12.32 -11.47 -0.18
CA GLY A 77 -13.52 -12.14 -0.66
C GLY A 77 -13.96 -13.31 0.23
N GLY A 78 -14.13 -13.04 1.53
CA GLY A 78 -14.37 -14.04 2.59
C GLY A 78 -13.10 -14.62 3.22
N GLY A 79 -11.92 -14.12 2.87
CA GLY A 79 -10.63 -14.60 3.40
C GLY A 79 -10.26 -16.04 2.99
N GLY A 80 -9.26 -16.62 3.66
CA GLY A 80 -8.62 -17.87 3.22
C GLY A 80 -9.53 -19.11 3.11
N THR A 81 -10.65 -19.15 3.82
CA THR A 81 -11.54 -20.32 3.86
C THR A 81 -12.63 -20.27 2.79
N GLU A 82 -13.06 -19.06 2.40
CA GLU A 82 -14.22 -18.86 1.51
C GLU A 82 -13.83 -18.27 0.14
N SER A 83 -12.64 -17.67 0.06
CA SER A 83 -12.22 -16.95 -1.14
C SER A 83 -11.97 -17.87 -2.33
N LEU A 84 -12.52 -17.47 -3.46
CA LEU A 84 -12.21 -18.04 -4.78
C LEU A 84 -11.03 -17.33 -5.47
N LYS A 85 -10.40 -16.34 -4.81
CA LYS A 85 -9.28 -15.58 -5.38
C LYS A 85 -8.00 -16.42 -5.34
N THR A 86 -7.17 -16.25 -6.36
CA THR A 86 -5.83 -16.87 -6.41
C THR A 86 -4.95 -16.44 -5.23
N ASP A 87 -5.07 -15.17 -4.80
CA ASP A 87 -4.37 -14.65 -3.62
C ASP A 87 -5.34 -14.41 -2.46
N ALA A 88 -5.90 -15.50 -1.92
CA ALA A 88 -6.82 -15.45 -0.78
C ALA A 88 -6.19 -14.95 0.53
N GLN A 89 -4.85 -14.84 0.59
CA GLN A 89 -4.11 -14.39 1.78
C GLN A 89 -3.46 -13.00 1.62
N GLY A 90 -3.73 -12.32 0.50
CA GLY A 90 -3.24 -10.97 0.20
C GLY A 90 -1.71 -10.87 0.19
N LYS A 91 -0.98 -11.93 -0.16
CA LYS A 91 0.51 -11.93 -0.17
C LYS A 91 1.09 -11.07 -1.29
N THR A 92 0.31 -10.84 -2.35
CA THR A 92 0.71 -10.03 -3.51
C THR A 92 0.35 -8.56 -3.38
N HIS A 93 -0.53 -8.19 -2.43
CA HIS A 93 -0.97 -6.80 -2.26
C HIS A 93 0.18 -5.83 -1.94
N GLY A 94 1.23 -6.27 -1.25
CA GLY A 94 2.45 -5.48 -1.07
C GLY A 94 3.11 -5.12 -2.38
N MET A 95 3.29 -6.09 -3.28
CA MET A 95 3.80 -5.83 -4.64
C MET A 95 2.83 -4.96 -5.45
N GLY A 96 1.52 -5.18 -5.30
CA GLY A 96 0.49 -4.34 -5.90
C GLY A 96 0.60 -2.87 -5.48
N LEU A 97 0.85 -2.59 -4.19
CA LEU A 97 1.04 -1.23 -3.70
C LEU A 97 2.34 -0.61 -4.24
N LEU A 98 3.40 -1.40 -4.37
CA LEU A 98 4.67 -0.92 -4.91
C LEU A 98 4.58 -0.45 -6.37
N GLU A 99 3.60 -0.92 -7.12
CA GLU A 99 3.29 -0.47 -8.48
C GLU A 99 2.49 0.84 -8.55
N MET A 100 2.01 1.35 -7.41
CA MET A 100 1.33 2.65 -7.35
C MET A 100 2.29 3.76 -7.78
N GLU A 101 1.78 4.68 -8.60
CA GLU A 101 2.52 5.87 -9.03
C GLU A 101 2.16 7.09 -8.19
N ILE A 102 3.16 7.92 -7.91
CA ILE A 102 2.99 9.24 -7.27
C ILE A 102 3.69 10.33 -8.09
N ASP A 103 3.10 11.53 -8.07
CA ASP A 103 3.69 12.71 -8.70
C ASP A 103 4.72 13.37 -7.77
N VAL A 104 5.92 13.57 -8.31
CA VAL A 104 7.08 14.24 -7.70
C VAL A 104 7.55 15.41 -8.57
N ASP A 105 8.40 16.25 -8.01
CA ASP A 105 9.05 17.35 -8.74
C ASP A 105 9.99 16.80 -9.83
N ASP A 106 10.22 17.58 -10.88
CA ASP A 106 10.97 17.10 -12.06
C ASP A 106 12.46 16.87 -11.76
N ASP A 107 12.99 17.53 -10.75
CA ASP A 107 14.36 17.38 -10.23
C ASP A 107 14.49 16.28 -9.16
N PHE A 108 13.40 15.58 -8.79
CA PHE A 108 13.45 14.52 -7.79
C PHE A 108 14.30 13.31 -8.24
N THR A 109 15.29 12.99 -7.42
CA THR A 109 16.21 11.84 -7.55
C THR A 109 15.97 10.79 -6.47
N VAL A 110 16.04 9.53 -6.86
CA VAL A 110 15.86 8.35 -5.98
C VAL A 110 17.17 7.95 -5.29
#